data_AF-A0A397S270-F1
#
_entry.id   AF-A0A397S270-F1
#
_cell.length_a   1.000
_cell.length_b   1.000
_cell.length_c   1.000
_cell.angle_alpha   90.00
_cell.angle_beta   90.00
_cell.angle_gamma   90.00
#
_symmetry.space_group_name_H-M   'P 1'
#
loop_
_entity.id
_entity.type
_entity.pdbx_description
1 polymer ?
#
loop_
_entity_poly.entity_id
_entity_poly.type
_entity_poly.pdbx_seq_one_letter_code
_entity_poly.pdbx_strand_id
1 'polypeptide(L)'
;MDKGTISHMKSVVTYNAYLLRKKHIIHDHASYIINKVILPKLEYMINFTFLSDSNLNHIMKPLKQLFKQKLNLPKITNDNIIFTDLCPFIQNLNHIQILAHLPLYSYIFNSPNLNHITRQIMINTQLDFDSPFGLILKGYKRLTHPHTPS
;
A
#
# COMPACT_ATOMS: atom_id res chain seq x y z
N MET A 1 -17.58 4.24 4.26
CA MET A 1 -16.18 4.65 4.49
C MET A 1 -16.15 5.40 5.81
N ASP A 2 -15.42 4.90 6.81
CA ASP A 2 -15.35 5.51 8.13
C ASP A 2 -14.63 6.86 8.08
N LYS A 3 -15.43 7.92 7.91
CA LYS A 3 -14.98 9.31 7.86
C LYS A 3 -14.15 9.66 9.11
N GLY A 4 -14.44 9.03 10.25
CA GLY A 4 -13.70 9.18 11.50
C GLY A 4 -12.25 8.73 11.40
N THR A 5 -11.98 7.52 10.89
CA THR A 5 -10.63 6.97 10.75
C THR A 5 -9.76 7.83 9.85
N ILE A 6 -10.29 8.24 8.70
CA ILE A 6 -9.56 9.10 7.74
C ILE A 6 -9.26 10.47 8.36
N SER A 7 -10.21 11.06 9.07
CA SER A 7 -10.02 12.34 9.77
C SER A 7 -8.92 12.23 10.82
N HIS A 8 -8.92 11.15 11.61
CA HIS A 8 -7.91 10.91 12.64
C HIS A 8 -6.52 10.64 12.04
N MET A 9 -6.42 9.84 10.98
CA MET A 9 -5.14 9.64 10.27
C MET A 9 -4.60 10.97 9.72
N LYS A 10 -5.47 11.81 9.14
CA LYS A 10 -5.08 13.15 8.68
C LYS A 10 -4.57 14.00 9.83
N SER A 11 -5.23 14.01 10.99
CA SER A 11 -4.80 14.82 12.14
C SER A 11 -3.46 14.35 12.70
N VAL A 12 -3.23 13.04 12.80
CA VAL A 12 -1.94 12.47 13.21
C VAL A 12 -0.84 12.92 12.26
N VAL A 13 -1.07 12.81 10.94
CA VAL A 13 -0.07 13.19 9.94
C VAL A 13 0.21 14.69 9.95
N THR A 14 -0.82 15.53 9.95
CA THR A 14 -0.64 17.00 9.93
C THR A 14 0.04 17.51 11.20
N TYR A 15 -0.35 16.98 12.36
CA TYR A 15 0.26 17.33 13.65
C TYR A 15 1.74 16.98 13.68
N ASN A 16 2.11 15.74 13.32
CA ASN A 16 3.50 15.32 13.33
C ASN A 16 4.33 16.08 12.27
N ALA A 17 3.78 16.32 11.08
CA ALA A 17 4.45 17.10 10.05
C ALA A 17 4.75 18.53 10.53
N TYR A 18 3.80 19.16 11.23
CA TYR A 18 3.97 20.48 11.82
C TYR A 18 5.04 20.50 12.93
N LEU A 19 5.02 19.51 13.82
CA LEU A 19 6.04 19.38 14.87
C LEU A 19 7.45 19.26 14.28
N LEU A 20 7.63 18.34 13.34
CA LEU A 20 8.94 18.09 12.70
C LEU A 20 9.44 19.28 11.90
N ARG A 21 8.54 20.05 11.28
CA ARG A 21 8.88 21.28 10.55
C ARG A 21 9.57 22.32 11.43
N LYS A 22 9.13 22.44 12.70
CA LYS A 22 9.70 23.40 13.66
C LYS A 22 11.03 22.96 14.27
N LYS A 23 11.43 21.70 14.07
CA LYS A 23 12.64 21.14 14.67
C LYS A 23 13.81 21.21 13.70
N HIS A 24 15.00 21.49 14.25
CA HIS A 24 16.26 21.47 13.52
C HIS A 24 16.77 20.03 13.38
N ILE A 25 16.05 19.23 12.59
CA ILE A 25 16.38 17.85 12.25
C ILE A 25 16.84 17.74 10.79
N ILE A 26 17.83 16.86 10.58
CA ILE A 26 18.35 16.44 9.27
C ILE A 26 17.36 15.45 8.63
N HIS A 27 17.44 15.27 7.31
CA HIS A 27 16.58 14.37 6.56
C HIS A 27 16.62 12.92 7.08
N ASP A 28 17.75 12.40 7.54
CA ASP A 28 17.84 11.04 8.10
C ASP A 28 17.04 10.88 9.40
N HIS A 29 17.06 11.89 10.27
CA HIS A 29 16.22 11.88 11.47
C HIS A 29 14.74 11.98 11.10
N ALA A 30 14.40 12.76 10.07
CA ALA A 30 13.02 12.85 9.58
C ALA A 30 12.54 11.52 8.98
N SER A 31 13.34 10.86 8.14
CA SER A 31 13.01 9.56 7.56
C SER A 31 12.84 8.50 8.64
N TYR A 32 13.74 8.48 9.63
CA TYR A 32 13.64 7.58 10.76
C TYR A 32 12.35 7.78 11.55
N ILE A 33 12.02 9.02 11.95
CA ILE A 33 10.79 9.29 12.70
C ILE A 33 9.56 8.92 11.89
N ILE A 34 9.54 9.26 10.60
CA ILE A 34 8.41 8.93 9.72
C ILE A 34 8.25 7.40 9.64
N ASN A 35 9.30 6.67 9.29
CA ASN A 35 9.24 5.23 9.06
C ASN A 35 9.07 4.40 10.34
N LYS A 36 9.66 4.83 11.46
CA LYS A 36 9.70 4.04 12.70
C LYS A 36 8.70 4.48 13.76
N VAL A 37 8.10 5.67 13.62
CA VAL A 37 7.14 6.19 14.62
C VAL A 37 5.79 6.50 14.01
N ILE A 38 5.75 7.24 12.89
CA ILE A 38 4.48 7.70 12.32
C ILE A 38 3.82 6.59 11.50
N LEU A 39 4.57 5.94 10.61
CA LEU A 39 4.05 4.88 9.74
C LEU A 39 3.47 3.69 10.52
N PRO A 40 4.12 3.16 11.59
CA PRO A 40 3.53 2.09 12.39
C PRO A 40 2.19 2.47 13.04
N LYS A 41 2.02 3.74 13.45
CA LYS A 41 0.73 4.23 13.96
C LYS A 41 -0.33 4.23 12.87
N LEU A 42 0.01 4.64 11.65
CA LEU A 42 -0.93 4.62 10.52
C LEU A 42 -1.24 3.20 10.08
N GLU A 43 -0.25 2.32 10.05
CA GLU A 43 -0.40 0.89 9.74
C GLU A 43 -1.41 0.23 10.68
N TYR A 44 -1.31 0.48 11.99
CA TYR A 44 -2.28 0.00 12.96
C TYR A 44 -3.72 0.41 12.62
N MET A 45 -3.92 1.66 12.19
CA MET A 45 -5.25 2.16 11.80
C MET A 45 -5.73 1.52 10.49
N ILE A 46 -4.82 1.30 9.54
CA ILE A 46 -5.09 0.69 8.23
C ILE A 46 -5.46 -0.78 8.35
N ASN A 47 -4.94 -1.52 9.32
CA ASN A 47 -5.29 -2.94 9.53
C ASN A 47 -6.81 -3.18 9.59
N PHE A 48 -7.59 -2.21 10.06
CA PHE A 48 -9.04 -2.29 10.18
C PHE A 48 -9.80 -1.62 9.04
N THR A 49 -9.13 -0.94 8.11
CA THR A 49 -9.80 -0.16 7.07
C THR A 49 -8.96 -0.08 5.79
N PHE A 50 -9.51 -0.57 4.69
CA PHE A 50 -8.89 -0.45 3.37
C PHE A 50 -9.25 0.91 2.73
N LEU A 51 -8.23 1.71 2.40
CA LEU A 51 -8.40 3.04 1.81
C LEU A 51 -7.96 3.04 0.34
N SER A 52 -8.57 3.92 -0.46
CA SER A 52 -8.13 4.15 -1.85
C SER A 52 -6.78 4.89 -1.89
N ASP A 53 -6.02 4.67 -2.96
CA ASP A 53 -4.72 5.33 -3.18
C ASP A 53 -4.83 6.86 -3.13
N SER A 54 -5.92 7.43 -3.64
CA SER A 54 -6.19 8.87 -3.59
C SER A 54 -6.28 9.40 -2.14
N ASN A 55 -6.94 8.65 -1.26
CA ASN A 55 -7.07 9.00 0.15
C ASN A 55 -5.74 8.86 0.89
N LEU A 56 -5.00 7.76 0.66
CA LEU A 56 -3.68 7.54 1.25
C LEU A 56 -2.69 8.63 0.82
N ASN A 57 -2.67 8.98 -0.47
CA ASN A 57 -1.85 10.07 -0.99
C ASN A 57 -2.23 11.42 -0.38
N HIS A 58 -3.53 11.71 -0.23
CA HIS A 58 -3.99 12.93 0.43
C HIS A 58 -3.56 12.96 1.91
N ILE A 59 -3.69 11.85 2.64
CA ILE A 59 -3.27 11.74 4.04
C ILE A 59 -1.78 12.01 4.16
N MET A 60 -0.97 11.38 3.31
CA MET A 60 0.50 11.43 3.40
C MET A 60 1.10 12.76 2.90
N LYS A 61 0.35 13.54 2.11
CA LYS A 61 0.81 14.79 1.48
C LYS A 61 1.61 15.73 2.39
N PRO A 62 1.22 16.02 3.66
CA PRO A 62 1.99 16.89 4.54
C PRO A 62 3.38 16.37 4.86
N LEU A 63 3.54 15.05 5.07
CA LEU A 63 4.83 14.43 5.37
C LEU A 63 5.73 14.36 4.13
N LYS A 64 5.16 14.06 2.96
CA LYS A 64 5.92 14.12 1.69
C LYS A 64 6.48 15.52 1.44
N GLN A 65 5.66 16.55 1.65
CA GLN A 65 6.09 17.94 1.49
C GLN A 65 7.16 18.34 2.50
N LEU A 66 6.98 17.97 3.77
CA LEU A 66 7.98 18.20 4.81
C LEU A 66 9.33 17.55 4.43
N PHE A 67 9.29 16.31 3.98
CA PHE A 67 10.50 15.57 3.67
C PHE A 67 11.24 16.14 2.47
N LYS A 68 10.51 16.51 1.40
CA LYS A 68 11.08 17.26 0.27
C LYS A 68 11.73 18.56 0.73
N GLN A 69 11.10 19.30 1.63
CA GLN A 69 11.68 20.51 2.21
C GLN A 69 12.99 20.22 2.97
N LYS A 70 13.07 19.11 3.72
CA LYS A 70 14.30 18.70 4.43
C LYS A 70 15.42 18.24 3.50
N LEU A 71 15.08 17.78 2.30
CA LEU A 71 16.02 17.44 1.23
C LEU A 71 16.36 18.64 0.32
N ASN A 72 15.88 19.85 0.64
CA ASN A 72 15.99 21.03 -0.22
C ASN A 72 15.41 20.81 -1.64
N LEU A 73 14.43 19.92 -1.78
CA LEU A 73 13.75 19.66 -3.04
C LEU A 73 12.54 20.60 -3.22
N PRO A 74 12.27 21.07 -4.44
CA PRO A 74 11.04 21.77 -4.77
C PRO A 74 9.79 20.95 -4.41
N LYS A 75 8.70 21.62 -4.03
CA LYS A 75 7.43 20.94 -3.73
C LYS A 75 6.85 20.17 -4.92
N ILE A 76 7.15 20.64 -6.14
CA ILE A 76 6.66 20.12 -7.42
C ILE A 76 7.39 18.84 -7.83
N THR A 77 8.56 18.56 -7.25
CA THR A 77 9.34 17.35 -7.51
C THR A 77 8.49 16.09 -7.39
N ASN A 78 8.68 15.11 -8.27
CA ASN A 78 7.91 13.87 -8.24
C ASN A 78 8.09 13.14 -6.89
N ASP A 79 6.99 12.63 -6.32
CA ASP A 79 6.99 11.84 -5.08
C ASP A 79 7.84 10.56 -5.21
N ASN A 80 8.02 10.02 -6.42
CA ASN A 80 8.84 8.82 -6.61
C ASN A 80 10.27 8.98 -6.10
N ILE A 81 10.81 10.20 -6.12
CA ILE A 81 12.19 10.49 -5.66
C ILE A 81 12.35 10.23 -4.15
N ILE A 82 11.29 10.40 -3.34
CA ILE A 82 11.35 10.17 -1.89
C ILE A 82 11.08 8.72 -1.50
N PHE A 83 10.67 7.88 -2.47
CA PHE A 83 10.37 6.46 -2.30
C PHE A 83 11.47 5.53 -2.82
N THR A 84 12.55 6.07 -3.36
CA THR A 84 13.66 5.26 -3.87
C THR A 84 14.64 4.93 -2.74
N ASP A 85 15.05 3.67 -2.62
CA ASP A 85 16.04 3.19 -1.63
C ASP A 85 17.46 3.77 -1.83
N LEU A 86 17.70 4.45 -2.96
CA LEU A 86 18.99 5.07 -3.31
C LEU A 86 19.25 6.40 -2.58
N CYS A 87 18.23 6.99 -1.97
CA CYS A 87 18.27 8.24 -1.22
C CYS A 87 17.59 8.04 0.14
N PRO A 88 17.74 8.96 1.12
CA PRO A 88 16.98 8.88 2.36
C PRO A 88 15.49 8.67 2.05
N PHE A 89 14.96 7.55 2.54
CA PHE A 89 13.76 6.89 2.03
C PHE A 89 12.60 7.02 3.01
N ILE A 90 11.40 7.33 2.51
CA ILE A 90 10.14 7.14 3.25
C ILE A 90 9.38 6.00 2.60
N GLN A 91 8.82 5.10 3.41
CA GLN A 91 7.98 4.02 2.89
C GLN A 91 6.64 4.56 2.36
N ASN A 92 6.20 4.03 1.21
CA ASN A 92 4.90 4.36 0.66
C ASN A 92 3.78 3.73 1.49
N LEU A 93 2.81 4.53 1.93
CA LEU A 93 1.67 4.06 2.73
C LEU A 93 0.81 3.02 2.00
N ASN A 94 0.74 3.10 0.66
CA ASN A 94 0.01 2.11 -0.14
C ASN A 94 0.66 0.73 -0.02
N HIS A 95 2.00 0.67 -0.04
CA HIS A 95 2.72 -0.59 0.14
C HIS A 95 2.53 -1.13 1.56
N ILE A 96 2.59 -0.25 2.56
CA ILE A 96 2.31 -0.62 3.96
C ILE A 96 0.89 -1.20 4.09
N GLN A 97 -0.12 -0.59 3.46
CA GLN A 97 -1.49 -1.13 3.48
C GLN A 97 -1.56 -2.54 2.89
N ILE A 98 -0.92 -2.78 1.74
CA ILE A 98 -0.90 -4.11 1.12
C ILE A 98 -0.23 -5.13 2.04
N LEU A 99 0.91 -4.78 2.65
CA LEU A 99 1.64 -5.67 3.57
C LEU A 99 0.83 -5.96 4.84
N ALA A 100 0.16 -4.95 5.39
CA ALA A 100 -0.68 -5.08 6.58
C ALA A 100 -1.84 -6.07 6.39
N HIS A 101 -2.44 -6.08 5.18
CA HIS A 101 -3.54 -7.00 4.86
C HIS A 101 -3.10 -8.36 4.30
N LEU A 102 -1.81 -8.56 4.03
CA LEU A 102 -1.29 -9.80 3.46
C LEU A 102 -1.66 -11.07 4.26
N PRO A 103 -1.62 -11.08 5.61
CA PRO A 103 -2.01 -12.26 6.38
C PRO A 103 -3.50 -12.60 6.26
N LEU A 104 -4.35 -11.58 6.17
CA LEU A 104 -5.79 -11.79 5.96
C LEU A 104 -6.04 -12.39 4.58
N TYR A 105 -5.37 -11.88 3.56
CA TYR A 105 -5.45 -12.45 2.22
C TYR A 105 -4.94 -13.88 2.20
N SER A 106 -3.77 -14.17 2.77
CA SER A 106 -3.24 -15.53 2.80
C SER A 106 -4.20 -16.51 3.50
N TYR A 107 -4.88 -16.08 4.56
CA TYR A 107 -5.93 -16.86 5.21
C TYR A 107 -7.12 -17.14 4.27
N ILE A 108 -7.62 -16.11 3.57
CA ILE A 108 -8.73 -16.25 2.60
C ILE A 108 -8.35 -17.19 1.44
N PHE A 109 -7.11 -17.07 0.93
CA PHE A 109 -6.58 -17.92 -0.14
C PHE A 109 -6.43 -19.38 0.26
N ASN A 110 -6.07 -19.65 1.53
CA ASN A 110 -5.86 -21.03 2.02
C ASN A 110 -7.12 -21.64 2.68
N SER A 111 -8.21 -20.88 2.83
CA SER A 111 -9.43 -21.39 3.44
C SER A 111 -10.21 -22.30 2.47
N PRO A 112 -10.52 -23.56 2.85
CA PRO A 112 -11.21 -24.51 1.97
C PRO A 112 -12.61 -24.01 1.57
N ASN A 113 -13.29 -23.31 2.48
CA ASN A 113 -14.65 -22.81 2.26
C ASN A 113 -14.68 -21.62 1.28
N LEU A 114 -13.62 -20.81 1.25
CA LEU A 114 -13.55 -19.59 0.44
C LEU A 114 -12.82 -19.80 -0.89
N ASN A 115 -12.15 -20.94 -1.08
CA ASN A 115 -11.33 -21.25 -2.26
C ASN A 115 -12.04 -20.99 -3.60
N HIS A 116 -13.33 -21.36 -3.70
CA HIS A 116 -14.10 -21.15 -4.93
C HIS A 116 -14.29 -19.66 -5.27
N ILE A 117 -14.62 -18.83 -4.29
CA ILE A 117 -14.76 -17.37 -4.43
C ILE A 117 -13.41 -16.77 -4.79
N THR A 118 -12.38 -17.15 -4.05
CA THR A 118 -11.03 -16.63 -4.24
C THR A 118 -10.48 -16.93 -5.64
N ARG A 119 -10.72 -18.15 -6.15
CA ARG A 119 -10.37 -18.54 -7.52
C ARG A 119 -11.14 -17.71 -8.55
N GLN A 120 -12.42 -17.44 -8.32
CA GLN A 120 -13.22 -16.62 -9.21
C GLN A 120 -12.70 -15.18 -9.28
N ILE A 121 -12.40 -14.58 -8.12
CA ILE A 121 -11.80 -13.24 -8.04
C ILE A 121 -10.48 -13.21 -8.81
N MET A 122 -9.59 -14.18 -8.58
CA MET A 122 -8.31 -14.26 -9.28
C MET A 122 -8.47 -14.34 -10.80
N ILE A 123 -9.40 -15.17 -11.30
CA ILE A 123 -9.68 -15.28 -12.74
C ILE A 123 -10.21 -13.95 -13.29
N ASN A 124 -11.17 -13.32 -12.61
CA ASN A 124 -11.72 -12.05 -13.05
C ASN A 124 -10.64 -10.97 -13.09
N THR A 125 -9.82 -10.86 -12.04
CA THR A 125 -8.69 -9.93 -12.01
C THR A 125 -7.70 -10.19 -13.14
N GLN A 126 -7.38 -11.45 -13.46
CA GLN A 126 -6.50 -11.76 -14.60
C GLN A 126 -7.07 -11.30 -15.94
N LEU A 127 -8.39 -11.41 -16.13
CA LEU A 127 -9.08 -10.95 -17.32
C LEU A 127 -9.09 -9.41 -17.39
N ASP A 128 -9.36 -8.74 -16.27
CA ASP A 128 -9.42 -7.26 -16.21
C ASP A 128 -8.06 -6.61 -16.52
N PHE A 129 -6.96 -7.29 -16.20
CA PHE A 129 -5.58 -6.79 -16.43
C PHE A 129 -4.90 -7.37 -17.68
N ASP A 130 -5.63 -8.09 -18.54
CA ASP A 130 -5.10 -8.77 -19.74
C ASP A 130 -3.80 -9.53 -19.46
N SER A 131 -3.70 -10.15 -18.28
CA SER A 131 -2.47 -10.75 -17.83
C SER A 131 -2.23 -12.08 -18.54
N PRO A 132 -1.03 -12.34 -19.09
CA PRO A 132 -0.75 -13.57 -19.85
C PRO A 132 -0.86 -14.85 -19.00
N PHE A 133 -0.89 -14.73 -17.67
CA PHE A 133 -1.08 -15.86 -16.75
C PHE A 133 -2.44 -16.56 -16.88
N GLY A 134 -3.46 -15.90 -17.43
CA GLY A 134 -4.77 -16.53 -17.69
C GLY A 134 -4.70 -17.71 -18.68
N LEU A 135 -3.74 -17.69 -19.60
CA LEU A 135 -3.51 -18.78 -20.57
C LEU A 135 -2.95 -20.04 -19.91
N ILE A 136 -2.14 -19.90 -18.85
CA ILE A 136 -1.50 -21.02 -18.16
C ILE A 136 -2.55 -21.86 -17.41
N LEU A 137 -3.52 -21.22 -16.75
CA LEU A 137 -4.63 -21.92 -16.10
C LEU A 137 -5.58 -22.59 -17.11
N LYS A 138 -5.81 -21.95 -18.25
CA LYS A 138 -6.61 -22.50 -19.36
C LYS A 138 -5.93 -23.71 -20.03
N GLY A 139 -4.60 -23.75 -20.03
CA GLY A 139 -3.80 -24.91 -20.45
C GLY A 139 -3.85 -26.07 -19.44
N TYR A 140 -3.77 -25.78 -18.14
CA TYR A 140 -3.77 -26.81 -17.09
C TYR A 140 -5.10 -27.59 -17.00
N LYS A 141 -6.24 -26.91 -17.17
CA LYS A 141 -7.56 -27.58 -17.28
C LYS A 141 -7.70 -28.46 -18.52
N ARG A 142 -6.97 -28.14 -19.60
CA ARG A 142 -6.99 -28.91 -20.86
C ARG A 142 -6.17 -30.21 -20.78
N LEU A 143 -5.20 -30.27 -19.87
CA LEU A 143 -4.33 -31.44 -19.67
C LEU A 143 -4.87 -32.44 -18.64
N THR A 144 -5.81 -32.02 -17.79
CA THR A 144 -6.35 -32.84 -16.68
C THR A 144 -7.67 -33.56 -17.01
N HIS A 145 -8.27 -33.27 -18.16
CA HIS A 145 -9.38 -34.03 -18.75
C HIS A 145 -9.07 -34.33 -20.22
N PRO A 146 -8.35 -35.42 -20.54
CA PRO A 146 -8.25 -35.88 -21.91
C PRO A 146 -9.65 -36.34 -22.35
N HIS A 147 -10.10 -35.85 -23.51
CA HIS A 147 -11.27 -36.37 -24.21
C HIS A 147 -11.19 -37.91 -24.23
N THR A 148 -12.10 -38.59 -23.55
CA THR A 148 -12.38 -40.01 -23.80
C THR A 148 -13.10 -40.07 -25.15
N PRO A 149 -12.52 -40.66 -26.20
CA PRO A 149 -13.21 -40.85 -27.46
C PRO A 149 -14.16 -42.05 -27.32
N SER A 150 -15.44 -41.80 -27.59
CA SER A 150 -16.47 -42.82 -27.89
C SER A 150 -16.39 -43.23 -29.34
#